data_AF-A0AAW6US92-F1
#
_entry.id   AF-A0AAW6US92-F1
#
_cell.length_a   1.000
_cell.length_b   1.000
_cell.length_c   1.000
_cell.angle_alpha   90.00
_cell.angle_beta   90.00
_cell.angle_gamma   90.00
#
_symmetry.space_group_name_H-M   'P 1'
#
loop_
_entity.id
_entity.type
_entity.pdbx_description
1 polymer ?
#
loop_
_entity_poly.entity_id
_entity_poly.type
_entity_poly.pdbx_seq_one_letter_code
_entity_poly.pdbx_strand_id
1 'polypeptide(L)'
;MKNIEEIKAIALQFEEFKFYSLKHLNSIVHTGKHSLIRNSVGLTQKQSLDVIKQSNGFVAMAAQLLLRHAGKEKWIHILYAKYRDCFLMQEDISAEDKQRIDAMYNR
;
A
#
# COMPACT_ATOMS: atom_id res chain seq x y z
N MET A 1 -10.68 7.85 -25.07
CA MET A 1 -10.93 8.14 -23.63
C MET A 1 -11.58 6.98 -22.85
N LYS A 2 -12.32 6.03 -23.47
CA LYS A 2 -12.90 4.84 -22.78
C LYS A 2 -11.92 4.06 -21.89
N ASN A 3 -10.69 3.82 -22.37
CA ASN A 3 -9.68 3.06 -21.61
C ASN A 3 -9.24 3.76 -20.31
N ILE A 4 -9.38 5.09 -20.21
CA ILE A 4 -9.03 5.87 -19.00
C ILE A 4 -10.15 5.72 -17.95
N GLU A 5 -11.41 5.73 -18.38
CA GLU A 5 -12.56 5.50 -17.51
C GLU A 5 -12.53 4.08 -16.91
N GLU A 6 -12.14 3.08 -17.69
CA GLU A 6 -12.08 1.67 -17.26
C GLU A 6 -11.05 1.38 -16.18
N ILE A 7 -9.97 2.17 -16.09
CA ILE A 7 -8.93 2.02 -15.07
C ILE A 7 -9.07 3.04 -13.95
N LYS A 8 -10.07 3.93 -13.99
CA LYS A 8 -10.23 5.03 -13.03
C LYS A 8 -10.30 4.54 -11.59
N ALA A 9 -11.02 3.44 -11.33
CA ALA A 9 -11.09 2.84 -10.01
C ALA A 9 -9.72 2.33 -9.51
N ILE A 10 -8.90 1.77 -10.41
CA ILE A 10 -7.55 1.31 -10.08
C ILE A 10 -6.62 2.51 -9.87
N ALA A 11 -6.73 3.56 -10.69
CA ALA A 11 -5.97 4.79 -10.54
C ALA A 11 -6.22 5.49 -9.19
N LEU A 12 -7.47 5.51 -8.72
CA LEU A 12 -7.81 6.03 -7.40
C LEU A 12 -7.12 5.25 -6.26
N GLN A 13 -6.99 3.92 -6.39
CA GLN A 13 -6.24 3.12 -5.41
C GLN A 13 -4.75 3.54 -5.35
N PHE A 14 -4.15 3.89 -6.49
CA PHE A 14 -2.78 4.41 -6.52
C PHE A 14 -2.64 5.78 -5.86
N GLU A 15 -3.62 6.68 -6.04
CA GLU A 15 -3.65 7.97 -5.35
C GLU A 15 -3.77 7.79 -3.83
N GLU A 16 -4.66 6.91 -3.38
CA GLU A 16 -4.80 6.55 -1.97
C GLU A 16 -3.50 5.95 -1.41
N PHE A 17 -2.88 5.00 -2.13
CA PHE A 17 -1.62 4.40 -1.70
C PHE A 17 -0.50 5.45 -1.59
N LYS A 18 -0.41 6.37 -2.55
CA LYS A 18 0.56 7.47 -2.51
C LYS A 18 0.37 8.33 -1.26
N PHE A 19 -0.87 8.54 -0.83
CA PHE A 19 -1.19 9.37 0.31
C PHE A 19 -1.00 8.65 1.65
N TYR A 20 -1.62 7.47 1.82
CA TYR A 20 -1.66 6.76 3.09
C TYR A 20 -0.42 5.90 3.36
N SER A 21 0.18 5.32 2.31
CA SER A 21 1.23 4.29 2.46
C SER A 21 2.62 4.79 2.06
N LEU A 22 2.75 5.46 0.91
CA LEU A 22 4.06 5.75 0.32
C LEU A 22 4.97 6.61 1.21
N LYS A 23 4.43 7.64 1.87
CA LYS A 23 5.21 8.48 2.78
C LYS A 23 5.61 7.75 4.06
N HIS A 24 4.76 6.86 4.58
CA HIS A 24 5.11 6.02 5.71
C HIS A 24 6.20 5.00 5.33
N LEU A 25 6.07 4.37 4.16
CA LEU A 25 7.07 3.48 3.59
C LEU A 25 8.41 4.20 3.39
N ASN A 26 8.38 5.40 2.82
CA ASN A 26 9.57 6.24 2.62
C ASN A 26 10.22 6.65 3.95
N SER A 27 9.42 6.90 4.99
CA SER A 27 9.92 7.19 6.34
C SER A 27 10.64 6.00 6.96
N ILE A 28 10.14 4.78 6.71
CA ILE A 28 10.76 3.54 7.19
C ILE A 28 12.00 3.17 6.36
N VAL A 29 11.96 3.35 5.04
CA VAL A 29 12.97 2.83 4.08
C VAL A 29 14.05 3.85 3.74
N HIS A 30 13.69 5.10 3.46
CA HIS A 30 14.63 6.08 2.90
C HIS A 30 15.09 7.14 3.92
N THR A 31 14.18 7.82 4.64
CA THR A 31 14.55 8.98 5.47
C THR A 31 13.62 9.21 6.66
N GLY A 32 14.16 9.28 7.88
CA GLY A 32 13.41 9.67 9.08
C GLY A 32 14.16 9.38 10.39
N LYS A 33 13.57 9.71 11.54
CA LYS A 33 14.10 9.39 12.89
C LYS A 33 14.44 7.89 13.05
N HIS A 34 13.77 7.04 12.27
CA HIS A 34 14.01 5.61 12.17
C HIS A 34 15.19 5.20 11.28
N SER A 35 15.65 5.97 10.29
CA SER A 35 16.79 5.56 9.45
C SER A 35 18.12 5.60 10.23
N LEU A 36 18.26 6.57 11.15
CA LEU A 36 19.41 6.66 12.07
C LEU A 36 19.43 5.49 13.07
N ILE A 37 18.28 5.16 13.65
CA ILE A 37 18.14 4.02 14.58
C ILE A 37 18.27 2.69 13.83
N ARG A 38 17.70 2.56 12.62
CA ARG A 38 17.81 1.34 11.80
C ARG A 38 19.25 1.03 11.39
N ASN A 39 20.06 2.05 11.11
CA ASN A 39 21.48 1.82 10.82
C ASN A 39 22.24 1.21 12.01
N SER A 40 21.74 1.33 13.24
CA SER A 40 22.34 0.71 14.42
C SER A 40 21.64 -0.58 14.88
N VAL A 41 20.31 -0.69 14.77
CA VAL A 41 19.53 -1.82 15.32
C VAL A 41 18.61 -2.54 14.31
N GLY A 42 18.61 -2.14 13.05
CA GLY A 42 17.75 -2.73 12.01
C GLY A 42 16.27 -2.34 12.12
N LEU A 43 15.41 -3.04 11.37
CA LEU A 43 13.95 -2.92 11.47
C LEU A 43 13.42 -3.87 12.55
N THR A 44 12.43 -3.42 13.31
CA THR A 44 11.66 -4.33 14.16
C THR A 44 10.81 -5.28 13.30
N GLN A 45 10.43 -6.44 13.84
CA GLN A 45 9.60 -7.40 13.12
C GLN A 45 8.29 -6.79 12.61
N LYS A 46 7.66 -5.91 13.41
CA LYS A 46 6.46 -5.17 13.00
C LYS A 46 6.73 -4.28 11.77
N GLN A 47 7.79 -3.47 11.82
CA GLN A 47 8.16 -2.60 10.70
C GLN A 47 8.51 -3.39 9.44
N SER A 48 9.20 -4.52 9.57
CA SER A 48 9.48 -5.41 8.43
C SER A 48 8.20 -5.97 7.82
N LEU A 49 7.24 -6.41 8.65
CA LEU A 49 5.94 -6.89 8.18
C LEU A 49 5.15 -5.78 7.50
N ASP A 50 5.13 -4.58 8.05
CA ASP A 50 4.42 -3.43 7.47
C ASP A 50 4.98 -3.08 6.08
N VAL A 51 6.32 -3.07 5.92
CA VAL A 51 6.98 -2.84 4.63
C VAL A 51 6.60 -3.92 3.62
N ILE A 52 6.72 -5.20 3.99
CA ILE A 52 6.40 -6.32 3.08
C ILE A 52 4.94 -6.26 2.64
N LYS A 53 4.01 -6.07 3.58
CA LYS A 53 2.57 -6.05 3.28
C LYS A 53 2.18 -4.88 2.38
N GLN A 54 2.75 -3.70 2.59
CA GLN A 54 2.51 -2.54 1.73
C GLN A 54 3.16 -2.70 0.35
N SER A 55 4.36 -3.29 0.27
CA SER A 55 4.99 -3.63 -1.01
C SER A 55 4.16 -4.64 -1.81
N ASN A 56 3.60 -5.66 -1.16
CA ASN A 56 2.68 -6.61 -1.79
C ASN A 56 1.42 -5.91 -2.31
N GLY A 57 0.85 -4.98 -1.53
CA GLY A 57 -0.29 -4.16 -1.95
C GLY A 57 0.03 -3.35 -3.21
N PHE A 58 1.19 -2.72 -3.27
CA PHE A 58 1.64 -1.97 -4.45
C PHE A 58 1.77 -2.85 -5.70
N VAL A 59 2.44 -3.99 -5.58
CA VAL A 59 2.60 -4.94 -6.70
C VAL A 59 1.24 -5.48 -7.15
N ALA A 60 0.33 -5.76 -6.22
CA ALA A 60 -1.02 -6.21 -6.55
C ALA A 60 -1.83 -5.16 -7.32
N MET A 61 -1.77 -3.88 -6.95
CA MET A 61 -2.41 -2.79 -7.71
C MET A 61 -1.83 -2.67 -9.13
N ALA A 62 -0.51 -2.80 -9.29
CA ALA A 62 0.12 -2.82 -10.61
C ALA A 62 -0.33 -4.04 -11.43
N ALA A 63 -0.43 -5.21 -10.79
CA ALA A 63 -0.96 -6.41 -11.41
C ALA A 63 -2.44 -6.25 -11.82
N GLN A 64 -3.26 -5.54 -11.06
CA GLN A 64 -4.65 -5.25 -11.45
C GLN A 64 -4.74 -4.51 -12.78
N LEU A 65 -3.86 -3.54 -13.04
CA LEU A 65 -3.81 -2.85 -14.34
C LEU A 65 -3.51 -3.83 -15.48
N LEU A 66 -2.49 -4.68 -15.30
CA LEU A 66 -2.09 -5.66 -16.31
C LEU A 66 -3.18 -6.72 -16.54
N LEU A 67 -3.80 -7.21 -15.46
CA LEU A 67 -4.88 -8.20 -15.53
C LEU A 67 -6.14 -7.62 -16.16
N ARG A 68 -6.47 -6.35 -15.89
CA ARG A 68 -7.57 -5.62 -16.54
C ARG A 68 -7.37 -5.52 -18.04
N HIS A 69 -6.17 -5.16 -18.49
CA HIS A 69 -5.85 -5.15 -19.92
C HIS A 69 -5.92 -6.53 -20.58
N ALA A 70 -5.70 -7.61 -19.82
CA ALA A 70 -5.79 -8.98 -20.31
C ALA A 70 -7.19 -9.62 -20.14
N GLY A 71 -8.20 -8.92 -19.58
CA GLY A 71 -9.52 -9.48 -19.27
C GLY A 71 -9.48 -10.61 -18.23
N LYS A 72 -8.57 -10.49 -17.26
CA LYS A 72 -8.17 -11.54 -16.30
C LYS A 72 -8.30 -11.07 -14.84
N GLU A 73 -9.19 -10.13 -14.57
CA GLU A 73 -9.35 -9.46 -13.27
C GLU A 73 -9.64 -10.43 -12.13
N LYS A 74 -10.38 -11.52 -12.40
CA LYS A 74 -10.73 -12.55 -11.40
C LYS A 74 -9.52 -13.11 -10.63
N TRP A 75 -8.34 -13.12 -11.24
CA TRP A 75 -7.13 -13.63 -10.61
C TRP A 75 -6.68 -12.80 -9.41
N ILE A 76 -6.99 -11.49 -9.41
CA ILE A 76 -6.65 -10.65 -8.25
C ILE A 76 -7.49 -11.03 -7.03
N HIS A 77 -8.77 -11.37 -7.23
CA HIS A 77 -9.65 -11.78 -6.13
C HIS A 77 -9.18 -13.10 -5.51
N ILE A 78 -8.74 -14.05 -6.34
CA ILE A 78 -8.16 -15.31 -5.87
C ILE A 78 -6.89 -15.06 -5.07
N LEU A 79 -6.02 -14.16 -5.54
CA LEU A 79 -4.77 -13.80 -4.87
C LEU A 79 -5.04 -13.20 -3.48
N TYR A 80 -5.96 -12.22 -3.38
CA TYR A 80 -6.33 -11.62 -2.10
C TYR A 80 -6.99 -12.62 -1.15
N ALA A 81 -7.90 -13.46 -1.64
CA ALA A 81 -8.57 -14.45 -0.80
C ALA A 81 -7.59 -15.48 -0.23
N LYS A 82 -6.61 -15.92 -1.04
CA LYS A 82 -5.63 -16.93 -0.63
C LYS A 82 -4.54 -16.39 0.29
N TYR A 83 -4.14 -15.13 0.10
CA TYR A 83 -2.99 -14.53 0.78
C TYR A 83 -3.34 -13.26 1.56
N ARG A 84 -4.56 -13.17 2.10
CA ARG A 84 -5.08 -11.95 2.75
C ARG A 84 -4.14 -11.35 3.79
N ASP A 85 -3.50 -12.20 4.58
CA ASP A 85 -2.57 -11.78 5.64
C ASP A 85 -1.27 -11.17 5.11
N CYS A 86 -0.95 -11.38 3.84
CA CYS A 86 0.22 -10.80 3.17
C CYS A 86 -0.01 -9.37 2.68
N PHE A 87 -1.21 -8.81 2.86
CA PHE A 87 -1.56 -7.45 2.46
C PHE A 87 -1.92 -6.61 3.69
N LEU A 88 -1.74 -5.29 3.54
CA LEU A 88 -2.30 -4.30 4.45
C LEU A 88 -3.44 -3.62 3.72
N MET A 89 -4.67 -3.95 4.10
CA MET A 89 -5.88 -3.37 3.53
C MET A 89 -6.34 -2.17 4.38
N GLN A 90 -7.19 -1.31 3.82
CA GLN A 90 -7.73 -0.15 4.54
C GLN A 90 -8.46 -0.55 5.82
N GLU A 91 -9.15 -1.70 5.81
CA GLU A 91 -9.82 -2.29 6.98
C GLU A 91 -8.87 -2.73 8.09
N ASP A 92 -7.57 -2.91 7.79
CA ASP A 92 -6.55 -3.24 8.78
C ASP A 92 -5.98 -2.00 9.49
N ILE A 93 -6.27 -0.80 8.98
CA ILE A 93 -5.79 0.45 9.56
C ILE A 93 -6.73 0.85 10.68
N SER A 94 -6.20 0.99 11.90
CA SER A 94 -6.97 1.43 13.05
C SER A 94 -7.58 2.83 12.81
N ALA A 95 -8.75 3.11 13.41
CA ALA A 95 -9.38 4.43 13.31
C ALA A 95 -8.44 5.55 13.81
N GLU A 96 -7.64 5.27 14.83
CA GLU A 96 -6.65 6.19 15.39
C GLU A 96 -5.50 6.46 14.40
N ASP A 97 -4.96 5.41 13.76
CA ASP A 97 -3.92 5.58 12.74
C ASP A 97 -4.45 6.34 11.53
N LYS A 98 -5.69 6.07 11.12
CA LYS A 98 -6.35 6.79 10.04
C LYS A 98 -6.47 8.29 10.36
N GLN A 99 -6.99 8.64 11.54
CA GLN A 99 -7.08 10.03 12.01
C GLN A 99 -5.71 10.71 12.10
N ARG A 100 -4.70 10.00 12.60
CA ARG A 100 -3.32 10.52 12.69
C ARG A 100 -2.75 10.81 11.31
N ILE A 101 -2.97 9.92 10.34
CA ILE A 101 -2.54 10.13 8.96
C ILE A 101 -3.29 11.31 8.35
N ASP A 102 -4.62 11.38 8.46
CA ASP A 102 -5.41 12.49 7.91
C ASP A 102 -4.96 13.86 8.47
N ALA A 103 -4.69 13.94 9.77
CA ALA A 103 -4.23 15.15 10.44
C ALA A 103 -2.83 15.63 9.99
N MET A 104 -1.96 14.73 9.50
CA MET A 104 -0.63 15.10 9.00
C MET A 104 -0.68 15.80 7.64
N TYR A 105 -1.79 15.71 6.91
CA TYR A 105 -1.88 16.14 5.51
C TYR A 105 -2.99 17.13 5.21
N ASN A 106 -4.00 17.26 6.09
CA ASN A 106 -4.98 18.35 6.05
C ASN A 106 -4.43 19.67 6.67
N ARG A 107 -3.12 19.92 6.54
CA ARG A 107 -2.47 21.18 6.94
C ARG A 107 -2.17 22.03 5.72
#